data_AF-A0A8D9G5M3-F1
#
_entry.id   AF-A0A8D9G5M3-F1
#
_cell.length_a   1.000
_cell.length_b   1.000
_cell.length_c   1.000
_cell.angle_alpha   90.00
_cell.angle_beta   90.00
_cell.angle_gamma   90.00
#
_symmetry.space_group_name_H-M   'P 1'
#
loop_
_entity.id
_entity.type
_entity.pdbx_description
1 polymer ?
#
loop_
_entity_poly.entity_id
_entity_poly.type
_entity_poly.pdbx_seq_one_letter_code
_entity_poly.pdbx_strand_id
1 'polypeptide(L)'
;VATNLFPWITWGIWTARNYYVFENRVFTPKEIIANAIRLAREWSIAQTSPYSSPSPQLSRTLPPTLTSPFVVCFTDAAWQAGSKKAGCGW
;
A
#
# COMPACT_ATOMS: atom_id res chain seq x y z
N VAL A 1 -12.87 17.75 0.43
CA VAL A 1 -11.90 16.79 1.02
C VAL A 1 -10.51 17.32 0.71
N ALA A 2 -9.69 17.61 1.73
CA ALA A 2 -8.29 17.99 1.52
C ALA A 2 -7.45 16.72 1.43
N THR A 3 -6.95 16.39 0.23
CA THR A 3 -6.12 15.19 0.02
C THR A 3 -4.67 15.51 0.36
N ASN A 4 -4.10 14.80 1.34
CA ASN A 4 -2.68 14.91 1.66
C ASN A 4 -1.83 14.39 0.49
N LEU A 5 -1.01 15.26 -0.09
CA LEU A 5 -0.21 14.96 -1.28
C LEU A 5 1.13 14.27 -0.96
N PHE A 6 1.63 14.40 0.27
CA PHE A 6 2.90 13.84 0.69
C PHE A 6 3.06 12.33 0.39
N PRO A 7 2.10 11.44 0.73
CA PRO A 7 2.22 10.01 0.42
C PRO A 7 2.27 9.73 -1.09
N TRP A 8 1.58 10.53 -1.92
CA TRP A 8 1.56 10.34 -3.37
C TRP A 8 2.87 10.79 -4.03
N ILE A 9 3.50 11.83 -3.49
CA ILE A 9 4.81 12.30 -3.97
C ILE A 9 5.89 11.27 -3.62
N THR A 10 5.92 10.79 -2.38
CA THR A 10 6.89 9.78 -1.94
C THR A 10 6.72 8.47 -2.71
N TRP A 11 5.48 8.03 -2.93
CA TRP A 11 5.16 6.92 -3.82
C TRP A 11 5.68 7.17 -5.24
N GLY A 12 5.37 8.32 -5.85
CA GLY A 12 5.81 8.66 -7.20
C GLY A 12 7.34 8.65 -7.37
N ILE A 13 8.10 9.13 -6.39
CA ILE A 13 9.57 9.08 -6.41
C ILE A 13 10.05 7.63 -6.34
N TRP A 14 9.46 6.82 -5.46
CA TRP A 14 9.81 5.41 -5.33
C TRP A 14 9.52 4.66 -6.64
N THR A 15 8.36 4.85 -7.26
CA THR A 15 8.00 4.18 -8.51
C THR A 15 8.89 4.64 -9.67
N ALA A 16 9.21 5.93 -9.76
CA ALA A 16 10.13 6.44 -10.77
C ALA A 16 11.54 5.82 -10.66
N ARG A 17 12.03 5.60 -9.43
CA ARG A 17 13.29 4.87 -9.21
C ARG A 17 13.21 3.42 -9.66
N ASN A 18 12.11 2.72 -9.37
CA ASN A 18 11.93 1.34 -9.83
C ASN A 18 11.89 1.25 -11.35
N TYR A 19 11.15 2.14 -12.01
CA TYR A 19 11.13 2.19 -13.48
C TYR A 19 12.51 2.46 -14.09
N TYR A 20 13.33 3.28 -13.45
CA TYR A 20 14.70 3.49 -13.90
C TYR A 20 15.53 2.21 -13.78
N VAL A 21 15.46 1.51 -12.63
CA VAL A 21 16.26 0.31 -12.36
C VAL A 21 15.84 -0.87 -13.26
N PHE A 22 14.55 -1.11 -13.41
CA PHE A 22 14.04 -2.32 -14.07
C PHE A 22 13.72 -2.12 -15.55
N GLU A 23 13.43 -0.90 -15.98
CA GLU A 23 12.98 -0.60 -17.35
C GLU A 23 13.82 0.47 -18.04
N ASN A 24 14.85 1.03 -17.38
CA ASN A 24 15.65 2.15 -17.87
C ASN A 24 14.80 3.36 -18.32
N ARG A 25 13.66 3.57 -17.66
CA ARG A 25 12.75 4.69 -17.93
C ARG A 25 13.00 5.81 -16.93
N VAL A 26 13.17 7.02 -17.44
CA VAL A 26 13.41 8.23 -16.62
C VAL A 26 12.18 9.12 -16.67
N PHE A 27 11.79 9.62 -15.50
CA PHE A 27 10.71 10.59 -15.36
C PHE A 27 11.25 11.89 -14.77
N THR A 28 10.78 13.00 -15.29
CA THR A 28 11.09 14.33 -14.78
C THR A 28 10.34 14.59 -13.46
N PRO A 29 10.86 15.48 -12.59
CA PRO A 29 10.14 15.87 -11.37
C PRO A 29 8.73 16.39 -11.63
N LYS A 30 8.54 17.09 -12.76
CA LYS A 30 7.23 17.61 -13.19
C LYS A 30 6.24 16.48 -13.48
N GLU A 31 6.66 15.44 -14.20
CA GLU A 31 5.81 14.27 -14.49
C GLU A 31 5.45 13.52 -13.22
N ILE A 32 6.40 13.35 -12.30
CA ILE A 32 6.17 12.69 -11.01
C ILE A 32 5.14 13.46 -10.18
N ILE A 33 5.27 14.78 -10.06
CA ILE A 33 4.33 15.63 -9.31
C ILE A 33 2.95 15.62 -9.97
N ALA A 34 2.88 15.78 -11.30
CA ALA A 34 1.62 15.75 -12.03
C ALA A 34 0.88 14.42 -11.84
N ASN A 35 1.62 13.30 -11.91
CA ASN A 35 1.06 11.98 -11.68
C ASN A 35 0.60 11.80 -10.22
N ALA A 36 1.37 12.27 -9.24
CA ALA A 36 0.99 12.23 -7.83
C ALA A 36 -0.32 13.01 -7.55
N ILE A 37 -0.47 14.21 -8.12
CA ILE A 37 -1.71 15.01 -8.00
C ILE A 37 -2.89 14.26 -8.63
N ARG A 38 -2.70 13.70 -9.82
CA ARG A 38 -3.73 12.97 -10.55
C ARG A 38 -4.22 11.76 -9.75
N LEU A 39 -3.30 10.91 -9.29
CA LEU A 39 -3.63 9.72 -8.51
C LEU A 39 -4.29 10.07 -7.17
N ALA A 40 -3.83 11.12 -6.49
CA ALA A 40 -4.44 11.61 -5.26
C ALA A 40 -5.91 12.01 -5.45
N ARG A 41 -6.22 12.68 -6.56
CA ARG A 41 -7.58 13.09 -6.90
C ARG A 41 -8.45 11.89 -7.26
N GLU A 42 -7.97 11.03 -8.15
CA GLU A 42 -8.69 9.82 -8.57
C GLU A 42 -9.03 8.94 -7.36
N TRP A 43 -8.06 8.73 -6.47
CA TRP A 43 -8.28 8.00 -5.23
C TRP A 43 -9.33 8.67 -4.35
N SER A 44 -9.23 9.98 -4.13
CA SER A 44 -10.21 10.71 -3.31
C SER A 44 -11.63 10.61 -3.85
N ILE A 45 -11.80 10.62 -5.18
CA ILE A 45 -13.10 10.48 -5.84
C ILE A 45 -13.60 9.04 -5.72
N ALA A 46 -12.72 8.04 -5.87
CA ALA A 46 -13.08 6.65 -5.71
C ALA A 46 -13.53 6.30 -4.28
N GLN A 47 -13.06 7.04 -3.26
CA GLN A 47 -13.53 6.88 -1.88
C GLN A 47 -14.95 7.41 -1.65
N THR A 48 -15.46 8.31 -2.50
CA THR A 48 -16.84 8.77 -2.44
C THR A 48 -17.74 7.80 -3.21
N SER A 49 -18.09 6.67 -2.57
CA SER A 49 -19.15 5.78 -3.06
C SER A 49 -20.51 6.49 -2.99
N PRO A 50 -21.39 6.36 -4.01
CA PRO A 50 -22.78 6.83 -3.94
C PRO A 50 -23.63 6.01 -2.97
N TYR A 51 -23.14 4.86 -2.51
CA TYR A 51 -23.80 4.04 -1.51
C TYR A 51 -22.98 4.07 -0.22
N SER A 52 -23.40 4.96 0.68
CA SER A 52 -23.05 4.91 2.10
C SER A 52 -23.72 3.70 2.74
N SER A 53 -23.32 2.48 2.35
CA SER A 53 -23.50 1.35 3.25
C SER A 53 -22.66 1.70 4.49
N PRO A 54 -23.22 1.69 5.71
CA PRO A 54 -22.38 1.81 6.90
C PRO A 54 -21.34 0.71 6.78
N SER A 55 -20.07 1.11 6.63
CA SER A 55 -18.96 0.19 6.75
C SER A 55 -19.23 -0.59 8.03
N PRO A 56 -19.30 -1.94 8.01
CA PRO A 56 -19.28 -2.65 9.26
C PRO A 56 -18.04 -2.14 9.98
N GLN A 57 -18.25 -1.48 11.13
CA GLN A 57 -17.14 -1.15 11.99
C GLN A 57 -16.53 -2.49 12.35
N LEU A 58 -15.53 -2.91 11.57
CA LEU A 58 -14.52 -3.81 12.06
C LEU A 58 -13.92 -3.02 13.20
N SER A 59 -14.46 -3.26 14.40
CA SER A 59 -13.75 -3.05 15.63
C SER A 59 -12.39 -3.65 15.37
N ARG A 60 -11.43 -2.78 15.07
CA ARG A 60 -10.04 -3.16 15.03
C ARG A 60 -9.73 -3.46 16.48
N THR A 61 -10.03 -4.70 16.88
CA THR A 61 -9.47 -5.30 18.06
C THR A 61 -7.99 -5.18 17.80
N LEU A 62 -7.36 -4.16 18.39
CA LEU A 62 -5.93 -4.10 18.48
C LEU A 62 -5.54 -5.48 19.01
N PRO A 63 -4.65 -6.21 18.31
CA PRO A 63 -4.10 -7.41 18.90
C PRO A 63 -3.67 -7.03 20.31
N PRO A 64 -4.00 -7.85 21.33
CA PRO A 64 -3.63 -7.53 22.70
C PRO A 64 -2.15 -7.16 22.68
N THR A 65 -1.82 -6.01 23.27
CA THR A 65 -0.44 -5.57 23.39
C THR A 65 0.30 -6.73 24.03
N LEU A 66 1.15 -7.42 23.27
CA LEU A 66 1.91 -8.55 23.76
C LEU A 66 2.95 -8.01 24.75
N THR A 67 2.54 -7.79 26.00
CA THR A 67 3.42 -7.58 27.16
C THR A 67 4.02 -8.92 27.59
N SER A 68 4.35 -9.76 26.63
CA SER A 68 4.86 -11.09 26.82
C SER A 68 6.38 -11.03 26.99
N PRO A 69 6.97 -11.67 28.01
CA PRO A 69 8.44 -11.79 28.12
C PRO A 69 9.04 -12.71 27.04
N PHE A 70 8.22 -13.28 26.15
CA PHE A 70 8.65 -14.23 25.12
C PHE A 70 8.93 -13.54 23.78
N VAL A 71 9.88 -14.11 23.02
CA VAL A 71 10.21 -13.66 21.66
C VAL A 71 9.00 -13.89 20.76
N VAL A 72 8.54 -12.81 20.11
CA VAL A 72 7.50 -12.87 19.09
C VAL A 72 8.16 -13.06 17.74
N CYS A 73 7.96 -14.22 17.11
CA CYS A 73 8.36 -14.47 15.73
C CYS A 73 7.13 -14.39 14.83
N PHE A 74 7.21 -13.57 13.79
CA PHE A 74 6.19 -13.50 12.74
C PHE A 74 6.63 -14.40 11.59
N THR A 75 5.94 -15.51 11.38
CA THR A 75 6.15 -16.35 10.20
C THR A 75 5.17 -15.96 9.11
N ASP A 76 5.68 -15.71 7.90
CA ASP A 76 4.84 -15.59 6.71
C ASP A 76 4.89 -16.89 5.90
N ALA A 77 3.75 -17.24 5.30
CA ALA A 77 3.62 -18.43 4.49
C ALA A 77 2.88 -18.09 3.20
N ALA A 78 3.53 -18.38 2.07
CA ALA A 78 2.95 -18.24 0.75
C ALA A 78 2.58 -19.62 0.19
N TRP A 79 1.32 -19.76 -0.23
CA TRP A 79 0.82 -20.97 -0.89
C TRP A 79 0.70 -20.76 -2.39
N GLN A 80 1.23 -21.70 -3.17
CA GLN A 80 1.06 -21.73 -4.62
C GLN A 80 0.22 -22.94 -5.04
N ALA A 81 -1.05 -22.69 -5.37
CA ALA A 81 -1.99 -23.74 -5.74
C ALA A 81 -1.58 -24.54 -6.98
N GLY A 82 -0.99 -23.90 -7.99
CA GLY A 82 -0.63 -24.54 -9.26
C GLY A 82 0.48 -25.60 -9.13
N SER A 83 1.47 -25.35 -8.27
CA SER A 83 2.58 -26.28 -8.01
C SER A 83 2.31 -27.17 -6.80
N LYS A 84 1.22 -26.92 -6.05
CA LYS A 84 0.91 -27.50 -4.74
C LYS A 84 2.07 -27.38 -3.75
N LYS A 85 2.80 -26.26 -3.80
CA LYS A 85 3.94 -25.99 -2.92
C LYS A 85 3.63 -24.83 -1.98
N ALA A 86 4.15 -24.95 -0.76
CA ALA A 86 4.19 -23.87 0.22
C ALA A 86 5.64 -23.40 0.39
N GLY A 87 5.84 -22.08 0.50
CA GLY A 87 7.07 -21.49 1.02
C GLY A 87 6.78 -20.89 2.39
N CYS A 88 7.63 -21.16 3.37
CA CYS A 88 7.61 -20.50 4.67
C CYS A 88 8.93 -19.74 4.89
N GLY A 89 8.83 -18.54 5.44
CA GLY A 89 9.95 -17.69 5.82
C GLY A 89 9.84 -17.21 7.26
N TRP A 90 10.99 -16.90 7.86
CA TRP A 90 11.13 -16.31 9.19
C TRP A 90 11.74 -14.92 9.07
#